data_AF-A0A519XRB5-F1
#
_entry.id   AF-A0A519XRB5-F1
#
_cell.length_a   1.000
_cell.length_b   1.000
_cell.length_c   1.000
_cell.angle_alpha   90.00
_cell.angle_beta   90.00
_cell.angle_gamma   90.00
#
_symmetry.space_group_name_H-M   'P 1'
#
loop_
_entity.id
_entity.type
_entity.pdbx_description
1 polymer ?
#
loop_
_entity_poly.entity_id
_entity_poly.type
_entity_poly.pdbx_seq_one_letter_code
_entity_poly.pdbx_strand_id
1 'polypeptide(L)'
;LSIFFGIANFTLVIPLLNVLFGTTDTHTAVAPAVLPAFSFSIDYIKGTFNFYFAQMLAEHGKQGTLAFVCGLIIVSVFLSNVFRYLGGRLLARVRARVVRNVRGSLFGRITELELGYFSNERKGDLISRLTNDVQEVEISVVNTLTAVFKEPLNIVGIFVLLFSMSARLTLFSLVLLPISGGIIASVSKRLRRHATISQTTLGAMLSVIEETLGGMRVVKAFNARPYVVEKFEYQNDLYARTTQTIDNTRDLASPFSEFAGVTVVAGLLYYGGSLVLGGQAELSASAFITYIILFSQILTPAKNLSGAFSNIQRGLVAGGRVLGIIDTKSTIQ
;
A
#
# COMPACT_ATOMS: atom_id res chain seq x y z
N LEU A 1 -6.33 -15.11 4.60
CA LEU A 1 -5.38 -16.08 5.23
C LEU A 1 -4.00 -15.48 5.51
N SER A 2 -3.30 -14.88 4.54
CA SER A 2 -2.01 -14.19 4.82
C SER A 2 -2.13 -13.10 5.91
N ILE A 3 -3.19 -12.29 5.86
CA ILE A 3 -3.49 -11.25 6.87
C ILE A 3 -3.69 -11.88 8.25
N PHE A 4 -4.50 -12.94 8.34
CA PHE A 4 -4.76 -13.65 9.59
C PHE A 4 -3.46 -14.15 10.26
N PHE A 5 -2.62 -14.88 9.52
CA PHE A 5 -1.33 -15.35 10.06
C PHE A 5 -0.36 -14.19 10.33
N GLY A 6 -0.43 -13.11 9.54
CA GLY A 6 0.36 -11.89 9.77
C GLY A 6 0.02 -11.22 11.09
N ILE A 7 -1.27 -11.09 11.40
CA ILE A 7 -1.77 -10.56 12.68
C ILE A 7 -1.41 -11.52 13.83
N ALA A 8 -1.59 -12.83 13.63
CA ALA A 8 -1.25 -13.85 14.62
C ALA A 8 0.23 -13.80 15.05
N ASN A 9 1.16 -13.54 14.12
CA ASN A 9 2.59 -13.37 14.43
C ASN A 9 2.83 -12.33 15.51
N PHE A 10 2.11 -11.21 15.45
CA PHE A 10 2.26 -10.14 16.44
C PHE A 10 1.60 -10.51 17.76
N THR A 11 0.44 -11.18 17.75
CA THR A 11 -0.18 -11.68 18.98
C THR A 11 0.72 -12.65 19.74
N LEU A 12 1.50 -13.47 19.03
CA LEU A 12 2.47 -14.41 19.60
C LEU A 12 3.70 -13.74 20.24
N VAL A 13 3.89 -12.43 20.03
CA VAL A 13 4.90 -11.66 20.77
C VAL A 13 4.53 -11.52 22.25
N ILE A 14 3.24 -11.49 22.59
CA ILE A 14 2.78 -11.42 23.99
C ILE A 14 3.32 -12.59 24.83
N PRO A 15 3.05 -13.87 24.48
CA PRO A 15 3.57 -15.01 25.23
C PRO A 15 5.10 -15.09 25.20
N LEU A 16 5.75 -14.69 24.10
CA LEU A 16 7.20 -14.61 24.02
C LEU A 16 7.77 -13.64 25.08
N LEU A 17 7.22 -12.42 25.14
CA LEU A 17 7.62 -11.41 26.12
C LEU A 17 7.26 -11.84 27.56
N ASN A 18 6.14 -12.54 27.75
CA ASN A 18 5.77 -13.07 29.06
C ASN A 18 6.77 -14.12 29.57
N VAL A 19 7.26 -15.02 28.71
CA VAL A 19 8.32 -15.98 29.08
C VAL A 19 9.61 -15.24 29.42
N LEU A 20 9.98 -14.24 28.61
CA LEU A 20 11.24 -13.50 28.76
C LEU A 20 11.27 -12.62 30.02
N PHE A 21 10.17 -11.94 30.33
CA PHE A 21 10.03 -11.11 31.54
C PHE A 21 9.58 -11.89 32.77
N GLY A 22 9.37 -13.20 32.65
CA GLY A 22 8.95 -14.05 33.76
C GLY A 22 7.52 -13.80 34.26
N THR A 23 6.69 -13.10 33.50
CA THR A 23 5.27 -12.82 33.79
C THR A 23 4.35 -13.90 33.20
N THR A 24 4.72 -15.17 33.38
CA THR A 24 4.01 -16.33 32.80
C THR A 24 2.70 -16.68 33.51
N ASP A 25 2.47 -16.13 34.70
CA ASP A 25 1.36 -16.47 35.59
C ASP A 25 -0.02 -16.21 34.99
N THR A 26 -0.12 -15.29 34.03
CA THR A 26 -1.38 -14.96 33.34
C THR A 26 -1.83 -16.04 32.34
N HIS A 27 -0.91 -16.80 31.74
CA HIS A 27 -1.27 -17.85 30.79
C HIS A 27 -1.48 -19.21 31.47
N THR A 28 -0.79 -19.47 32.58
CA THR A 28 -1.00 -20.68 33.39
C THR A 28 -2.30 -20.63 34.19
N ALA A 29 -2.71 -19.46 34.67
CA ALA A 29 -3.98 -19.29 35.40
C ALA A 29 -5.24 -19.44 34.52
N VAL A 30 -5.12 -19.24 33.21
CA VAL A 30 -6.25 -19.27 32.24
C VAL A 30 -6.17 -20.48 31.30
N ALA A 31 -5.22 -21.40 31.52
CA ALA A 31 -5.10 -22.61 30.72
C ALA A 31 -6.26 -23.59 31.04
N PRO A 32 -7.01 -24.05 30.03
CA PRO A 32 -8.02 -25.09 30.24
C PRO A 32 -7.37 -26.36 30.81
N ALA A 33 -8.01 -27.05 31.75
CA ALA A 33 -7.51 -28.34 32.26
C ALA A 33 -7.62 -29.48 31.22
N VAL A 34 -8.44 -29.30 30.18
CA VAL A 34 -8.70 -30.27 29.11
C VAL A 34 -8.71 -29.53 27.78
N LEU A 35 -8.27 -30.21 26.70
CA LEU A 35 -8.33 -29.69 25.34
C LEU A 35 -9.77 -29.24 25.01
N PRO A 36 -9.99 -27.96 24.64
CA PRO A 36 -11.31 -27.48 24.29
C PRO A 36 -11.84 -28.20 23.04
N ALA A 37 -13.15 -28.47 23.01
CA ALA A 37 -13.80 -29.05 21.84
C ALA A 37 -13.64 -28.12 20.62
N PHE A 38 -13.43 -28.71 19.43
CA PHE A 38 -13.25 -27.96 18.20
C PHE A 38 -14.42 -27.00 17.97
N SER A 39 -14.14 -25.70 17.96
CA SER A 39 -15.08 -24.67 17.53
C SER A 39 -14.38 -23.63 16.69
N PHE A 40 -15.08 -23.05 15.72
CA PHE A 40 -14.53 -22.04 14.82
C PHE A 40 -14.57 -20.64 15.48
N SER A 41 -13.97 -20.52 16.66
CA SER A 41 -13.99 -19.32 17.50
C SER A 41 -12.58 -18.85 17.85
N ILE A 42 -12.42 -17.55 18.13
CA ILE A 42 -11.17 -16.97 18.63
C ILE A 42 -10.81 -17.59 20.00
N ASP A 43 -11.82 -17.93 20.79
CA ASP A 43 -11.65 -18.53 22.12
C ASP A 43 -11.09 -19.95 22.05
N TYR A 44 -11.49 -20.74 21.05
CA TYR A 44 -10.86 -22.03 20.79
C TYR A 44 -9.37 -21.88 20.48
N ILE A 45 -9.00 -20.95 19.58
CA ILE A 45 -7.60 -20.72 19.20
C ILE A 45 -6.77 -20.29 20.42
N LYS A 46 -7.30 -19.34 21.22
CA LYS A 46 -6.65 -18.89 22.46
C LYS A 46 -6.54 -20.03 23.48
N GLY A 47 -7.60 -20.81 23.67
CA GLY A 47 -7.66 -21.92 24.62
C GLY A 47 -6.70 -23.06 24.27
N THR A 48 -6.67 -23.49 23.01
CA THR A 48 -5.73 -24.49 22.51
C THR A 48 -4.28 -24.02 22.65
N PHE A 49 -4.00 -22.75 22.31
CA PHE A 49 -2.66 -22.19 22.49
C PHE A 49 -2.25 -22.18 23.97
N ASN A 50 -3.11 -21.68 24.86
CA ASN A 50 -2.83 -21.62 26.30
C ASN A 50 -2.64 -23.01 26.92
N PHE A 51 -3.38 -24.02 26.46
CA PHE A 51 -3.21 -25.41 26.88
C PHE A 51 -1.80 -25.93 26.55
N TYR A 52 -1.39 -25.86 25.28
CA TYR A 52 -0.05 -26.31 24.87
C TYR A 52 1.07 -25.46 25.48
N PHE A 53 0.84 -24.16 25.67
CA PHE A 53 1.78 -23.27 26.34
C PHE A 53 2.00 -23.68 27.80
N ALA A 54 0.92 -23.95 28.55
CA ALA A 54 1.01 -24.39 29.94
C ALA A 54 1.65 -25.78 30.06
N GLN A 55 1.34 -26.71 29.14
CA GLN A 55 1.96 -28.03 29.11
C GLN A 55 3.48 -27.94 28.86
N MET A 56 3.89 -27.14 27.87
CA MET A 56 5.32 -26.94 27.56
C MET A 56 6.07 -26.26 28.71
N LEU A 57 5.41 -25.35 29.43
CA LEU A 57 6.00 -24.71 30.61
C LEU A 57 6.18 -25.69 31.76
N ALA A 58 5.24 -26.62 31.94
CA ALA A 58 5.31 -27.65 32.97
C ALA A 58 6.35 -28.74 32.66
N GLU A 59 6.44 -29.20 31.41
CA GLU A 59 7.33 -30.31 31.02
C GLU A 59 8.77 -29.86 30.72
N HIS A 60 8.96 -28.71 30.07
CA HIS A 60 10.26 -28.28 29.52
C HIS A 60 10.75 -26.93 30.09
N GLY A 61 10.01 -26.35 31.03
CA GLY A 61 10.34 -25.09 31.68
C GLY A 61 10.31 -23.87 30.73
N LYS A 62 10.89 -22.76 31.19
CA LYS A 62 10.87 -21.47 30.47
C LYS A 62 11.60 -21.55 29.12
N GLN A 63 12.73 -22.25 29.05
CA GLN A 63 13.54 -22.32 27.84
C GLN A 63 12.88 -23.18 26.75
N GLY A 64 12.25 -24.31 27.12
CA GLY A 64 11.48 -25.13 26.18
C GLY A 64 10.24 -24.41 25.65
N THR A 65 9.53 -23.69 26.52
CA THR A 65 8.38 -22.86 26.13
C THR A 65 8.79 -21.75 25.17
N LEU A 66 9.94 -21.10 25.42
CA LEU A 66 10.48 -20.09 24.52
C LEU A 66 10.76 -20.67 23.13
N ALA A 67 11.40 -21.85 23.07
CA ALA A 67 11.67 -22.55 21.80
C ALA A 67 10.37 -22.91 21.06
N PHE A 68 9.35 -23.37 21.79
CA PHE A 68 8.03 -23.65 21.23
C PHE A 68 7.37 -22.40 20.62
N VAL A 69 7.34 -21.28 21.35
CA VAL A 69 6.77 -20.01 20.85
C VAL A 69 7.56 -19.50 19.64
N CYS A 70 8.89 -19.56 19.66
CA CYS A 70 9.73 -19.21 18.52
C CYS A 70 9.44 -20.10 17.30
N GLY A 71 9.32 -21.42 17.48
CA GLY A 71 8.95 -22.34 16.41
C GLY A 71 7.58 -22.01 15.82
N LEU A 72 6.60 -21.69 16.67
CA LEU A 72 5.25 -21.32 16.23
C LEU A 72 5.25 -19.99 15.45
N ILE A 73 6.03 -18.99 15.89
CA ILE A 73 6.23 -17.74 15.14
C ILE A 73 6.84 -18.04 13.77
N ILE A 74 7.89 -18.87 13.69
CA ILE A 74 8.53 -19.22 12.40
C ILE A 74 7.52 -19.88 11.46
N VAL A 75 6.76 -20.86 11.94
CA VAL A 75 5.73 -21.55 11.15
C VAL A 75 4.63 -20.57 10.71
N SER A 76 4.16 -19.70 11.59
CA SER A 76 3.12 -18.73 11.29
C SER A 76 3.59 -17.67 10.28
N VAL A 77 4.84 -17.18 10.40
CA VAL A 77 5.48 -16.30 9.41
C VAL A 77 5.63 -17.00 8.07
N PHE A 78 6.07 -18.27 8.07
CA PHE A 78 6.19 -19.07 6.86
C PHE A 78 4.83 -19.22 6.15
N LEU A 79 3.78 -19.64 6.87
CA LEU A 79 2.42 -19.74 6.33
C LEU A 79 1.91 -18.39 5.82
N SER A 80 2.11 -17.29 6.58
CA SER A 80 1.71 -15.95 6.15
C SER A 80 2.34 -15.58 4.82
N ASN A 81 3.63 -15.86 4.63
CA ASN A 81 4.36 -15.60 3.39
C ASN A 81 3.93 -16.52 2.25
N VAL A 82 3.69 -17.81 2.50
CA VAL A 82 3.15 -18.74 1.50
C VAL A 82 1.80 -18.24 0.99
N PHE A 83 0.87 -17.88 1.86
CA PHE A 83 -0.42 -17.34 1.44
C PHE A 83 -0.31 -15.96 0.78
N ARG A 84 0.67 -15.14 1.19
CA ARG A 84 0.97 -13.87 0.52
C ARG A 84 1.41 -14.10 -0.92
N TYR A 85 2.32 -15.06 -1.11
CA TYR A 85 2.82 -15.47 -2.41
C TYR A 85 1.71 -16.05 -3.29
N LEU A 86 0.90 -16.97 -2.75
CA LEU A 86 -0.24 -17.55 -3.47
C LEU A 86 -1.26 -16.46 -3.87
N GLY A 87 -1.56 -15.52 -2.97
CA GLY A 87 -2.41 -14.37 -3.27
C GLY A 87 -1.83 -13.50 -4.39
N GLY A 88 -0.53 -13.21 -4.34
CA GLY A 88 0.19 -12.49 -5.39
C GLY A 88 0.16 -13.22 -6.73
N ARG A 89 0.33 -14.55 -6.74
CA ARG A 89 0.26 -15.39 -7.94
C ARG A 89 -1.13 -15.39 -8.56
N LEU A 90 -2.19 -15.47 -7.74
CA LEU A 90 -3.57 -15.35 -8.22
C LEU A 90 -3.83 -13.97 -8.82
N LEU A 91 -3.40 -12.91 -8.15
CA LEU A 91 -3.54 -11.53 -8.64
C LEU A 91 -2.78 -11.32 -9.96
N ALA A 92 -1.58 -11.89 -10.10
CA ALA A 92 -0.81 -11.86 -11.33
C ALA A 92 -1.52 -12.59 -12.49
N ARG A 93 -2.19 -13.72 -12.22
CA ARG A 93 -3.01 -14.41 -13.22
C ARG A 93 -4.21 -13.58 -13.66
N VAL A 94 -4.90 -12.94 -12.72
CA VAL A 94 -6.03 -12.04 -13.01
C VAL A 94 -5.55 -10.88 -13.88
N ARG A 95 -4.47 -10.22 -13.46
CA ARG A 95 -3.80 -9.13 -14.19
C ARG A 95 -3.50 -9.53 -15.64
N ALA A 96 -2.80 -10.66 -15.84
CA ALA A 96 -2.43 -11.14 -17.17
C ALA A 96 -3.64 -11.46 -18.05
N ARG A 97 -4.70 -12.06 -17.48
CA ARG A 97 -5.92 -12.39 -18.22
C ARG A 97 -6.70 -11.13 -18.62
N VAL A 98 -6.80 -10.14 -17.74
CA VAL A 98 -7.44 -8.86 -18.04
C VAL A 98 -6.73 -8.17 -19.20
N VAL A 99 -5.40 -8.06 -19.15
CA VAL A 99 -4.60 -7.45 -20.23
C VAL A 99 -4.79 -8.20 -21.54
N ARG A 100 -4.67 -9.54 -21.51
CA ARG A 100 -4.84 -10.37 -22.71
C ARG A 100 -6.21 -10.14 -23.34
N ASN A 101 -7.27 -10.16 -22.55
CA ASN A 101 -8.63 -10.01 -23.05
C ASN A 101 -8.88 -8.60 -23.58
N VAL A 102 -8.45 -7.56 -22.84
CA VAL A 102 -8.59 -6.16 -23.29
C VAL A 102 -7.83 -5.91 -24.57
N ARG A 103 -6.55 -6.34 -24.67
CA ARG A 103 -5.77 -6.20 -25.92
C ARG A 103 -6.38 -6.98 -27.07
N GLY A 104 -6.85 -8.21 -26.80
CA GLY A 104 -7.50 -9.05 -27.81
C GLY A 104 -8.78 -8.43 -28.36
N SER A 105 -9.67 -7.97 -27.47
CA SER A 105 -10.92 -7.31 -27.84
C SER A 105 -10.67 -5.98 -28.56
N LEU A 106 -9.73 -5.17 -28.08
CA LEU A 106 -9.39 -3.90 -28.71
C LEU A 106 -8.81 -4.11 -30.10
N PHE A 107 -7.85 -5.03 -30.26
CA PHE A 107 -7.25 -5.33 -31.55
C PHE A 107 -8.28 -5.91 -32.53
N GLY A 108 -9.11 -6.86 -32.07
CA GLY A 108 -10.20 -7.42 -32.88
C GLY A 108 -11.17 -6.34 -33.36
N ARG A 109 -11.55 -5.40 -32.47
CA ARG A 109 -12.41 -4.29 -32.88
C ARG A 109 -11.73 -3.38 -33.89
N ILE A 110 -10.47 -3.02 -33.65
CA ILE A 110 -9.70 -2.20 -34.58
C ILE A 110 -9.72 -2.83 -35.98
N THR A 111 -9.54 -4.15 -36.10
CA THR A 111 -9.54 -4.83 -37.41
C THR A 111 -10.88 -4.83 -38.14
N GLU A 112 -12.00 -4.60 -37.45
CA GLU A 112 -13.35 -4.53 -38.04
C GLU A 112 -13.76 -3.10 -38.44
N LEU A 113 -12.97 -2.09 -38.10
CA LEU A 113 -13.27 -0.71 -38.44
C LEU A 113 -13.01 -0.44 -39.93
N GLU A 114 -13.78 0.47 -40.51
CA GLU A 114 -13.66 0.86 -41.91
C GLU A 114 -12.32 1.56 -42.22
N LEU A 115 -11.84 1.47 -43.47
CA LEU A 115 -10.61 2.13 -43.92
C LEU A 115 -10.62 3.64 -43.66
N GLY A 116 -11.79 4.28 -43.73
CA GLY A 116 -11.98 5.71 -43.41
C GLY A 116 -11.69 6.07 -41.94
N TYR A 117 -11.69 5.08 -41.05
CA TYR A 117 -11.29 5.28 -39.66
C TYR A 117 -9.77 5.47 -39.51
N PHE A 118 -8.96 4.99 -40.45
CA PHE A 118 -7.50 4.96 -40.32
C PHE A 118 -6.83 6.15 -41.02
N SER A 119 -6.80 7.31 -40.35
CA SER A 119 -5.87 8.40 -40.69
C SER A 119 -4.50 8.19 -40.03
N ASN A 120 -3.46 8.90 -40.48
CA ASN A 120 -2.12 8.82 -39.88
C ASN A 120 -2.13 9.19 -38.38
N GLU A 121 -2.88 10.22 -37.98
CA GLU A 121 -3.01 10.59 -36.56
C GLU A 121 -3.73 9.51 -35.74
N ARG A 122 -4.76 8.90 -36.32
CA ARG A 122 -5.52 7.82 -35.65
C ARG A 122 -4.69 6.55 -35.50
N LYS A 123 -3.77 6.23 -36.41
CA LYS A 123 -2.85 5.10 -36.23
C LYS A 123 -1.96 5.24 -34.99
N GLY A 124 -1.39 6.43 -34.77
CA GLY A 124 -0.57 6.71 -33.59
C GLY A 124 -1.37 6.62 -32.30
N ASP A 125 -2.57 7.21 -32.28
CA ASP A 125 -3.50 7.15 -31.15
C ASP A 125 -3.93 5.71 -30.84
N LEU A 126 -4.29 4.91 -31.86
CA LEU A 126 -4.65 3.49 -31.71
C LEU A 126 -3.52 2.67 -31.09
N ILE A 127 -2.27 2.88 -31.53
CA ILE A 127 -1.10 2.19 -30.96
C ILE A 127 -0.91 2.59 -29.49
N SER A 128 -0.97 3.89 -29.17
CA SER A 128 -0.83 4.39 -27.80
C SER A 128 -1.91 3.82 -26.87
N ARG A 129 -3.15 3.71 -27.36
CA ARG A 129 -4.25 3.11 -26.60
C ARG A 129 -4.03 1.62 -26.37
N LEU A 130 -3.54 0.88 -27.37
CA LEU A 130 -3.25 -0.56 -27.26
C LEU A 130 -2.08 -0.87 -26.29
N THR A 131 -1.14 0.07 -26.15
CA THR A 131 0.04 -0.07 -25.30
C THR A 131 -0.14 0.60 -23.94
N ASN A 132 -0.05 1.93 -23.90
CA ASN A 132 -0.02 2.75 -22.68
C ASN A 132 -1.34 2.71 -21.92
N ASP A 133 -2.47 2.90 -22.60
CA ASP A 133 -3.75 2.96 -21.90
C ASP A 133 -4.16 1.60 -21.33
N VAL A 134 -3.95 0.52 -22.08
CA VAL A 134 -4.18 -0.83 -21.54
C VAL A 134 -3.25 -1.13 -20.36
N GLN A 135 -2.02 -0.64 -20.37
CA GLN A 135 -1.10 -0.78 -19.23
C GLN A 135 -1.57 0.03 -18.00
N GLU A 136 -2.13 1.22 -18.19
CA GLU A 136 -2.73 1.99 -17.10
C GLU A 136 -3.98 1.31 -16.53
N VAL A 137 -4.83 0.73 -17.40
CA VAL A 137 -5.98 -0.11 -16.98
C VAL A 137 -5.49 -1.32 -16.17
N GLU A 138 -4.44 -2.00 -16.63
CA GLU A 138 -3.82 -3.13 -15.94
C GLU A 138 -3.35 -2.78 -14.52
N ILE A 139 -2.58 -1.68 -14.40
CA ILE A 139 -2.08 -1.18 -13.12
C ILE A 139 -3.25 -0.81 -12.20
N SER A 140 -4.27 -0.14 -12.75
CA SER A 140 -5.46 0.23 -12.01
C SER A 140 -6.20 -0.97 -11.45
N VAL A 141 -6.46 -2.01 -12.25
CA VAL A 141 -7.21 -3.21 -11.81
C VAL A 141 -6.54 -3.87 -10.60
N VAL A 142 -5.21 -4.02 -10.64
CA VAL A 142 -4.44 -4.59 -9.52
C VAL A 142 -4.52 -3.71 -8.27
N ASN A 143 -4.41 -2.39 -8.45
CA ASN A 143 -4.49 -1.43 -7.37
C ASN A 143 -5.90 -1.37 -6.77
N THR A 144 -6.96 -1.40 -7.57
CA THR A 144 -8.35 -1.46 -7.10
C THR A 144 -8.58 -2.71 -6.27
N LEU A 145 -8.19 -3.89 -6.78
CA LEU A 145 -8.38 -5.14 -6.03
C LEU A 145 -7.63 -5.12 -4.70
N THR A 146 -6.42 -4.57 -4.68
CA THR A 146 -5.62 -4.46 -3.47
C THR A 146 -6.23 -3.45 -2.48
N ALA A 147 -6.56 -2.25 -2.96
CA ALA A 147 -7.01 -1.15 -2.11
C ALA A 147 -8.46 -1.28 -1.64
N VAL A 148 -9.34 -1.93 -2.41
CA VAL A 148 -10.75 -2.09 -2.03
C VAL A 148 -10.98 -3.31 -1.16
N PHE A 149 -10.22 -4.40 -1.38
CA PHE A 149 -10.43 -5.65 -0.66
C PHE A 149 -9.34 -5.93 0.38
N LYS A 150 -8.07 -5.90 -0.03
CA LYS A 150 -6.96 -6.35 0.84
C LYS A 150 -6.67 -5.34 1.96
N GLU A 151 -6.49 -4.05 1.63
CA GLU A 151 -6.11 -3.05 2.63
C GLU A 151 -7.22 -2.81 3.68
N PRO A 152 -8.51 -2.68 3.32
CA PRO A 152 -9.57 -2.50 4.30
C PRO A 152 -9.72 -3.73 5.20
N LEU A 153 -9.63 -4.95 4.65
CA LEU A 153 -9.68 -6.17 5.45
C LEU A 153 -8.49 -6.28 6.42
N ASN A 154 -7.31 -5.78 6.05
CA ASN A 154 -6.16 -5.70 6.93
C ASN A 154 -6.37 -4.67 8.05
N ILE A 155 -6.82 -3.46 7.69
CA ILE A 155 -7.11 -2.38 8.65
C ILE A 155 -8.18 -2.82 9.65
N VAL A 156 -9.30 -3.36 9.17
CA VAL A 156 -10.38 -3.86 10.01
C VAL A 156 -9.89 -5.00 10.90
N GLY A 157 -9.12 -5.96 10.36
CA GLY A 157 -8.57 -7.06 11.14
C GLY A 157 -7.67 -6.60 12.28
N ILE A 158 -6.81 -5.61 12.05
CA ILE A 158 -5.96 -5.02 13.09
C ILE A 158 -6.82 -4.28 14.12
N PHE A 159 -7.77 -3.44 13.69
CA PHE A 159 -8.63 -2.72 14.63
C PHE A 159 -9.48 -3.64 15.49
N VAL A 160 -10.08 -4.69 14.93
CA VAL A 160 -10.82 -5.70 15.71
C VAL A 160 -9.93 -6.28 16.80
N LEU A 161 -8.67 -6.59 16.49
CA LEU A 161 -7.72 -7.06 17.49
C LEU A 161 -7.39 -5.98 18.53
N LEU A 162 -7.10 -4.74 18.13
CA LEU A 162 -6.79 -3.63 19.04
C LEU A 162 -7.96 -3.34 19.99
N PHE A 163 -9.20 -3.28 19.48
CA PHE A 163 -10.40 -3.11 20.29
C PHE A 163 -10.61 -4.26 21.27
N SER A 164 -10.27 -5.50 20.88
CA SER A 164 -10.31 -6.65 21.78
C SER A 164 -9.24 -6.63 22.88
N MET A 165 -8.16 -5.87 22.68
CA MET A 165 -7.09 -5.67 23.67
C MET A 165 -7.44 -4.53 24.63
N SER A 166 -7.70 -3.32 24.11
CA SER A 166 -8.22 -2.21 24.92
C SER A 166 -9.00 -1.23 24.04
N ALA A 167 -10.29 -1.12 24.31
CA ALA A 167 -11.16 -0.17 23.61
C ALA A 167 -10.78 1.29 23.90
N ARG A 168 -10.38 1.61 25.14
CA ARG A 168 -10.03 2.98 25.55
C ARG A 168 -8.77 3.48 24.81
N LEU A 169 -7.72 2.65 24.80
CA LEU A 169 -6.48 2.98 24.10
C LEU A 169 -6.70 3.06 22.58
N THR A 170 -7.63 2.27 22.04
CA THR A 170 -7.97 2.28 20.61
C THR A 170 -8.75 3.53 20.21
N LEU A 171 -9.71 3.98 21.03
CA LEU A 171 -10.41 5.24 20.79
C LEU A 171 -9.47 6.44 20.82
N PHE A 172 -8.52 6.45 21.76
CA PHE A 172 -7.48 7.48 21.80
C PHE A 172 -6.56 7.43 20.56
N SER A 173 -6.13 6.23 20.15
CA SER A 173 -5.26 6.06 18.98
C SER A 173 -5.93 6.46 17.67
N LEU A 174 -7.26 6.29 17.56
CA LEU A 174 -8.05 6.77 16.43
C LEU A 174 -7.99 8.29 16.26
N VAL A 175 -7.84 9.07 17.35
CA VAL A 175 -7.67 10.53 17.28
C VAL A 175 -6.29 10.91 16.74
N LEU A 176 -5.28 10.08 16.99
CA LEU A 176 -3.92 10.30 16.50
C LEU A 176 -3.78 10.01 15.00
N LEU A 177 -4.61 9.13 14.43
CA LEU A 177 -4.56 8.78 13.01
C LEU A 177 -4.82 9.95 12.06
N PRO A 178 -5.86 10.80 12.24
CA PRO A 178 -6.06 12.01 11.45
C PRO A 178 -4.88 12.97 11.49
N ILE A 179 -4.17 13.06 12.64
CA ILE A 179 -3.03 13.96 12.80
C ILE A 179 -1.88 13.48 11.91
N SER A 180 -1.48 12.21 12.02
CA SER A 180 -0.42 11.64 11.17
C SER A 180 -0.83 11.53 9.70
N GLY A 181 -2.09 11.14 9.46
CA GLY A 181 -2.67 11.07 8.13
C GLY A 181 -2.69 12.45 7.46
N GLY A 182 -3.01 13.51 8.20
CA GLY A 182 -2.98 14.89 7.73
C GLY A 182 -1.57 15.34 7.33
N ILE A 183 -0.56 15.03 8.15
CA ILE A 183 0.85 15.32 7.84
C ILE A 183 1.26 14.62 6.53
N ILE A 184 1.02 13.30 6.43
CA ILE A 184 1.38 12.51 5.24
C ILE A 184 0.60 12.98 3.99
N ALA A 185 -0.69 13.29 4.15
CA ALA A 185 -1.55 13.78 3.08
C ALA A 185 -1.09 15.16 2.57
N SER A 186 -0.63 16.04 3.46
CA SER A 186 -0.12 17.36 3.09
C SER A 186 1.11 17.26 2.20
N VAL A 187 2.06 16.38 2.54
CA VAL A 187 3.27 16.12 1.74
C VAL A 187 2.89 15.49 0.41
N SER A 188 1.99 14.50 0.43
CA SER A 188 1.51 13.83 -0.79
C SER A 188 0.82 14.79 -1.75
N LYS A 189 0.01 15.72 -1.23
CA LYS A 189 -0.65 16.77 -2.01
C LYS A 189 0.36 17.75 -2.61
N ARG A 190 1.37 18.15 -1.85
CA ARG A 190 2.45 19.03 -2.32
C ARG A 190 3.29 18.37 -3.42
N LEU A 191 3.65 17.10 -3.23
CA LEU A 191 4.38 16.30 -4.23
C LEU A 191 3.60 16.19 -5.54
N ARG A 192 2.29 15.89 -5.48
CA ARG A 192 1.42 15.84 -6.66
C ARG A 192 1.41 17.17 -7.41
N ARG A 193 1.27 18.28 -6.69
CA ARG A 193 1.25 19.63 -7.29
C ARG A 193 2.57 19.91 -8.03
N HIS A 194 3.71 19.64 -7.40
CA HIS A 194 5.02 19.84 -8.04
C HIS A 194 5.24 18.89 -9.23
N ALA A 195 4.78 17.65 -9.14
CA ALA A 195 4.81 16.69 -10.24
C ALA A 195 4.01 17.18 -11.46
N THR A 196 2.81 17.74 -11.26
CA THR A 196 2.03 18.33 -12.36
C THR A 196 2.79 19.48 -13.02
N ILE A 197 3.38 20.39 -12.24
CA ILE A 197 4.13 21.53 -12.77
C ILE A 197 5.36 21.06 -13.56
N SER A 198 6.10 20.07 -13.06
CA SER A 198 7.27 19.50 -13.74
C SER A 198 6.90 18.80 -15.06
N GLN A 199 5.75 18.15 -15.12
CA GLN A 199 5.26 17.58 -16.38
C GLN A 199 4.90 18.66 -17.40
N THR A 200 4.33 19.79 -16.97
CA THR A 200 4.07 20.93 -17.85
C THR A 200 5.37 21.53 -18.40
N THR A 201 6.40 21.70 -17.56
CA THR A 201 7.71 22.23 -18.03
C THR A 201 8.43 21.26 -18.96
N LEU A 202 8.34 19.95 -18.70
CA LEU A 202 8.83 18.92 -19.62
C LEU A 202 8.12 18.99 -20.98
N GLY A 203 6.79 19.12 -21.00
CA GLY A 203 6.01 19.27 -22.23
C GLY A 203 6.40 20.52 -23.04
N ALA A 204 6.61 21.65 -22.37
CA ALA A 204 7.07 22.88 -23.01
C ALA A 204 8.48 22.72 -23.60
N MET A 205 9.40 22.07 -22.88
CA MET A 205 10.74 21.75 -23.38
C MET A 205 10.69 20.86 -24.62
N LEU A 206 9.86 19.80 -24.60
CA LEU A 206 9.68 18.91 -25.75
C LEU A 206 9.11 19.65 -26.97
N SER A 207 8.18 20.58 -26.77
CA SER A 207 7.65 21.42 -27.84
C SER A 207 8.74 22.30 -28.49
N VAL A 208 9.65 22.86 -27.70
CA VAL A 208 10.81 23.61 -28.24
C VAL A 208 11.71 22.72 -29.10
N ILE A 209 11.95 21.48 -28.65
CA ILE A 209 12.73 20.50 -29.41
C ILE A 209 12.04 20.18 -30.75
N GLU A 210 10.74 19.91 -30.71
CA GLU A 210 9.95 19.56 -31.90
C GLU A 210 9.93 20.71 -32.92
N GLU A 211 9.65 21.94 -32.48
CA GLU A 211 9.67 23.15 -33.31
C GLU A 211 11.06 23.36 -33.94
N THR A 212 12.12 23.14 -33.17
CA THR A 212 13.51 23.28 -33.63
C THR A 212 13.84 22.26 -34.71
N LEU A 213 13.55 20.98 -34.47
CA LEU A 213 13.89 19.90 -35.40
C LEU A 213 13.06 20.01 -36.69
N GLY A 214 11.76 20.33 -36.59
CA GLY A 214 10.90 20.58 -37.74
C GLY A 214 11.31 21.81 -38.54
N GLY A 215 11.76 22.86 -37.84
CA GLY A 215 12.19 24.15 -38.41
C GLY A 215 13.66 24.25 -38.77
N MET A 216 14.42 23.14 -38.79
CA MET A 216 15.88 23.20 -38.78
C MET A 216 16.49 23.94 -39.98
N ARG A 217 15.83 23.88 -41.14
CA ARG A 217 16.22 24.67 -42.33
C ARG A 217 16.12 26.17 -42.09
N VAL A 218 15.06 26.64 -41.41
CA VAL A 218 14.85 28.05 -41.06
C VAL A 218 15.91 28.51 -40.07
N VAL A 219 16.17 27.72 -39.02
CA VAL A 219 17.19 28.05 -38.02
C VAL A 219 18.57 28.21 -38.67
N LYS A 220 18.92 27.35 -39.63
CA LYS A 220 20.19 27.45 -40.39
C LYS A 220 20.19 28.63 -41.35
N ALA A 221 19.10 28.86 -42.09
CA ALA A 221 18.99 29.95 -43.06
C ALA A 221 19.10 31.34 -42.42
N PHE A 222 18.52 31.53 -41.23
CA PHE A 222 18.54 32.80 -40.49
C PHE A 222 19.64 32.89 -39.44
N ASN A 223 20.55 31.89 -39.35
CA ASN A 223 21.57 31.78 -38.30
C ASN A 223 21.01 31.94 -36.87
N ALA A 224 19.76 31.49 -36.64
CA ALA A 224 19.01 31.69 -35.40
C ALA A 224 19.36 30.69 -34.30
N ARG A 225 20.54 30.03 -34.39
CA ARG A 225 20.99 29.06 -33.39
C ARG A 225 21.02 29.64 -31.97
N PRO A 226 21.58 30.84 -31.72
CA PRO A 226 21.62 31.40 -30.36
C PRO A 226 20.24 31.56 -29.74
N TYR A 227 19.26 32.06 -30.52
CA TYR A 227 17.87 32.24 -30.09
C TYR A 227 17.23 30.92 -29.67
N VAL A 228 17.40 29.86 -30.47
CA VAL A 228 16.81 28.55 -30.16
C VAL A 228 17.48 27.91 -28.95
N VAL A 229 18.80 28.04 -28.83
CA VAL A 229 19.55 27.53 -27.67
C VAL A 229 19.11 28.25 -26.39
N GLU A 230 18.97 29.57 -26.40
CA GLU A 230 18.49 30.34 -25.25
C GLU A 230 17.05 29.95 -24.86
N LYS A 231 16.16 29.79 -25.85
CA LYS A 231 14.79 29.30 -25.63
C LYS A 231 14.77 27.91 -24.99
N PHE A 232 15.66 27.02 -25.41
CA PHE A 232 15.81 25.68 -24.84
C PHE A 232 16.37 25.73 -23.41
N GLU A 233 17.46 26.49 -23.18
CA GLU A 233 18.09 26.62 -21.86
C GLU A 233 17.11 27.15 -20.82
N TYR A 234 16.28 28.14 -21.18
CA TYR A 234 15.22 28.64 -20.30
C TYR A 234 14.23 27.54 -19.87
N GLN A 235 13.74 26.71 -20.81
CA GLN A 235 12.83 25.62 -20.48
C GLN A 235 13.52 24.49 -19.70
N ASN A 236 14.78 24.18 -20.05
CA ASN A 236 15.59 23.18 -19.37
C ASN A 236 15.85 23.57 -17.90
N ASP A 237 16.14 24.85 -17.63
CA ASP A 237 16.31 25.38 -16.28
C ASP A 237 15.01 25.33 -15.46
N LEU A 238 13.88 25.68 -16.07
CA LEU A 238 12.57 25.54 -15.42
C LEU A 238 12.29 24.06 -15.07
N TYR A 239 12.55 23.15 -16.00
CA TYR A 239 12.40 21.72 -15.77
C TYR A 239 13.32 21.26 -14.63
N ALA A 240 14.61 21.62 -14.66
CA ALA A 240 15.56 21.28 -13.61
C ALA A 240 15.12 21.76 -12.22
N ARG A 241 14.68 23.03 -12.09
CA ARG A 241 14.19 23.59 -10.82
C ARG A 241 12.94 22.88 -10.30
N THR A 242 12.00 22.55 -11.19
CA THR A 242 10.76 21.84 -10.81
C THR A 242 11.04 20.41 -10.38
N THR A 243 11.93 19.71 -11.07
CA THR A 243 12.39 18.35 -10.70
C THR A 243 13.13 18.38 -9.37
N GLN A 244 14.04 19.32 -9.15
CA GLN A 244 14.72 19.49 -7.87
C GLN A 244 13.72 19.75 -6.72
N THR A 245 12.66 20.52 -6.97
CA THR A 245 11.61 20.78 -5.97
C THR A 245 10.83 19.50 -5.63
N ILE A 246 10.59 18.63 -6.60
CA ILE A 246 9.98 17.31 -6.38
C ILE A 246 10.88 16.46 -5.49
N ASP A 247 12.16 16.35 -5.83
CA ASP A 247 13.12 15.55 -5.08
C ASP A 247 13.26 16.05 -3.64
N ASN A 248 13.43 17.37 -3.44
CA ASN A 248 13.45 17.98 -2.11
C ASN A 248 12.17 17.68 -1.31
N THR A 249 11.00 17.74 -1.95
CA THR A 249 9.72 17.43 -1.29
C THR A 249 9.59 15.94 -0.94
N ARG A 250 10.07 15.07 -1.84
CA ARG A 250 10.08 13.62 -1.65
C ARG A 250 10.99 13.23 -0.50
N ASP A 251 12.17 13.83 -0.44
CA ASP A 251 13.16 13.51 0.58
C ASP A 251 12.73 14.05 1.96
N LEU A 252 11.94 15.14 2.02
CA LEU A 252 11.26 15.57 3.24
C LEU A 252 10.12 14.64 3.68
N ALA A 253 9.54 13.84 2.78
CA ALA A 253 8.42 12.98 3.12
C ALA A 253 8.78 11.90 4.14
N SER A 254 10.02 11.36 4.06
CA SER A 254 10.47 10.31 4.99
C SER A 254 10.67 10.86 6.41
N PRO A 255 11.46 11.93 6.66
CA PRO A 255 11.61 12.53 7.99
C PRO A 255 10.28 12.96 8.61
N PHE A 256 9.37 13.57 7.84
CA PHE A 256 8.05 13.96 8.35
C PHE A 256 7.20 12.74 8.74
N SER A 257 7.24 11.66 7.95
CA SER A 257 6.51 10.43 8.26
C SER A 257 7.10 9.73 9.49
N GLU A 258 8.41 9.75 9.66
CA GLU A 258 9.10 9.19 10.82
C GLU A 258 8.77 9.99 12.08
N PHE A 259 8.92 11.32 12.04
CA PHE A 259 8.55 12.18 13.16
C PHE A 259 7.07 12.01 13.54
N ALA A 260 6.17 11.97 12.56
CA ALA A 260 4.75 11.71 12.82
C ALA A 260 4.52 10.33 13.45
N GLY A 261 5.21 9.29 12.97
CA GLY A 261 5.13 7.94 13.55
C GLY A 261 5.61 7.89 15.00
N VAL A 262 6.79 8.46 15.27
CA VAL A 262 7.36 8.55 16.64
C VAL A 262 6.46 9.38 17.54
N THR A 263 5.90 10.50 17.07
CA THR A 263 4.96 11.32 17.85
C THR A 263 3.72 10.53 18.27
N VAL A 264 3.17 9.69 17.38
CA VAL A 264 2.04 8.83 17.73
C VAL A 264 2.43 7.78 18.75
N VAL A 265 3.56 7.11 18.55
CA VAL A 265 4.05 6.12 19.51
C VAL A 265 4.31 6.75 20.88
N ALA A 266 4.91 7.95 20.93
CA ALA A 266 5.14 8.69 22.16
C ALA A 266 3.82 9.09 22.85
N GLY A 267 2.82 9.55 22.07
CA GLY A 267 1.49 9.85 22.60
C GLY A 267 0.79 8.61 23.18
N LEU A 268 0.88 7.46 22.49
CA LEU A 268 0.38 6.19 22.98
C LEU A 268 1.12 5.71 24.24
N LEU A 269 2.44 5.87 24.29
CA LEU A 269 3.26 5.55 25.45
C LEU A 269 2.90 6.42 26.65
N TYR A 270 2.70 7.72 26.44
CA TYR A 270 2.32 8.64 27.52
C TYR A 270 0.93 8.33 28.08
N TYR A 271 -0.07 8.15 27.21
CA TYR A 271 -1.44 7.84 27.63
C TYR A 271 -1.59 6.42 28.17
N GLY A 272 -1.05 5.42 27.49
CA GLY A 272 -1.07 4.04 27.97
C GLY A 272 -0.22 3.84 29.22
N GLY A 273 0.93 4.51 29.29
CA GLY A 273 1.79 4.50 30.47
C GLY A 273 1.12 5.14 31.68
N SER A 274 0.39 6.26 31.51
CA SER A 274 -0.37 6.87 32.62
C SER A 274 -1.51 5.98 33.11
N LEU A 275 -2.17 5.22 32.23
CA LEU A 275 -3.16 4.20 32.62
C LEU A 275 -2.53 3.07 33.46
N VAL A 276 -1.34 2.60 33.09
CA VAL A 276 -0.60 1.56 33.83
C VAL A 276 -0.13 2.10 35.18
N LEU A 277 0.46 3.29 35.21
CA LEU A 277 0.96 3.94 36.43
C LEU A 277 -0.16 4.35 37.39
N GLY A 278 -1.33 4.70 36.87
CA GLY A 278 -2.52 5.06 37.65
C GLY A 278 -3.29 3.87 38.23
N GLY A 279 -2.79 2.64 38.08
CA GLY A 279 -3.43 1.42 38.61
C GLY A 279 -4.71 0.99 37.86
N GLN A 280 -5.03 1.62 36.73
CA GLN A 280 -6.17 1.27 35.86
C GLN A 280 -5.73 0.42 34.67
N ALA A 281 -4.68 -0.39 34.86
CA ALA A 281 -4.05 -1.16 33.80
C ALA A 281 -5.02 -2.23 33.26
N GLU A 282 -5.66 -1.95 32.12
CA GLU A 282 -6.42 -2.96 31.36
C GLU A 282 -5.49 -3.95 30.64
N LEU A 283 -4.20 -3.60 30.48
CA LEU A 283 -3.23 -4.34 29.67
C LEU A 283 -1.97 -4.70 30.48
N SER A 284 -1.45 -5.91 30.28
CA SER A 284 -0.12 -6.29 30.72
C SER A 284 0.96 -5.52 29.93
N ALA A 285 2.18 -5.40 30.47
CA ALA A 285 3.29 -4.75 29.78
C ALA A 285 3.58 -5.38 28.40
N SER A 286 3.52 -6.71 28.31
CA SER A 286 3.67 -7.47 27.05
C SER A 286 2.56 -7.20 26.04
N ALA A 287 1.31 -7.09 26.50
CA ALA A 287 0.17 -6.73 25.68
C ALA A 287 0.27 -5.28 25.21
N PHE A 288 0.76 -4.36 26.05
CA PHE A 288 0.95 -2.96 25.70
C PHE A 288 2.04 -2.76 24.63
N ILE A 289 3.20 -3.42 24.76
CA ILE A 289 4.25 -3.39 23.73
C ILE A 289 3.70 -3.95 22.41
N THR A 290 2.99 -5.07 22.46
CA THR A 290 2.39 -5.69 21.27
C THR A 290 1.33 -4.78 20.63
N TYR A 291 0.54 -4.07 21.44
CA TYR A 291 -0.44 -3.10 20.97
C TYR A 291 0.22 -1.99 20.15
N ILE A 292 1.33 -1.42 20.63
CA ILE A 292 2.07 -0.37 19.90
C ILE A 292 2.57 -0.92 18.56
N ILE A 293 3.16 -2.12 18.55
CA ILE A 293 3.66 -2.77 17.32
C ILE A 293 2.51 -2.97 16.31
N LEU A 294 1.37 -3.51 16.76
CA LEU A 294 0.19 -3.72 15.92
C LEU A 294 -0.36 -2.40 15.36
N PHE A 295 -0.43 -1.36 16.19
CA PHE A 295 -0.90 -0.06 15.75
C PHE A 295 0.02 0.56 14.69
N SER A 296 1.34 0.44 14.85
CA SER A 296 2.30 0.92 13.84
C SER A 296 2.12 0.24 12.48
N GLN A 297 1.63 -1.01 12.44
CA GLN A 297 1.34 -1.72 11.18
C GLN A 297 0.16 -1.12 10.39
N ILE A 298 -0.67 -0.25 10.98
CA ILE A 298 -1.80 0.41 10.31
C ILE A 298 -1.33 1.52 9.35
N LEU A 299 -0.18 2.13 9.63
CA LEU A 299 0.33 3.28 8.86
C LEU A 299 0.56 2.93 7.38
N THR A 300 1.12 1.75 7.10
CA THR A 300 1.39 1.28 5.73
C THR A 300 0.12 1.03 4.90
N PRO A 301 -0.86 0.21 5.33
CA PRO A 301 -2.08 -0.02 4.56
C PRO A 301 -2.90 1.26 4.39
N ALA A 302 -2.92 2.16 5.39
CA ALA A 302 -3.56 3.48 5.27
C ALA A 302 -2.90 4.34 4.17
N LYS A 303 -1.56 4.36 4.09
CA LYS A 303 -0.81 5.04 3.03
C LYS A 303 -1.10 4.44 1.65
N ASN A 304 -1.10 3.11 1.54
CA ASN A 304 -1.40 2.41 0.29
C ASN A 304 -2.80 2.73 -0.23
N LEU A 305 -3.79 2.77 0.68
CA LEU A 305 -5.17 3.12 0.36
C LEU A 305 -5.28 4.54 -0.21
N SER A 306 -4.60 5.51 0.41
CA SER A 306 -4.54 6.91 -0.08
C SER A 306 -3.89 7.03 -1.47
N GLY A 307 -2.82 6.28 -1.72
CA GLY A 307 -2.16 6.24 -3.02
C GLY A 307 -3.03 5.63 -4.13
N ALA A 308 -3.82 4.62 -3.79
CA ALA A 308 -4.60 3.85 -4.75
C ALA A 308 -5.66 4.68 -5.48
N PHE A 309 -6.33 5.64 -4.82
CA PHE A 309 -7.35 6.50 -5.43
C PHE A 309 -6.88 7.14 -6.74
N SER A 310 -5.64 7.60 -6.77
CA SER A 310 -5.07 8.23 -7.98
C SER A 310 -4.80 7.26 -9.11
N ASN A 311 -4.43 6.03 -8.78
CA ASN A 311 -4.17 5.01 -9.80
C ASN A 311 -5.50 4.50 -10.37
N ILE A 312 -6.51 4.36 -9.51
CA ILE A 312 -7.88 4.05 -9.93
C ILE A 312 -8.41 5.12 -10.89
N GLN A 313 -8.25 6.40 -10.55
CA GLN A 313 -8.70 7.49 -11.41
C GLN A 313 -7.98 7.50 -12.77
N ARG A 314 -6.66 7.29 -12.80
CA ARG A 314 -5.89 7.16 -14.05
C ARG A 314 -6.39 6.00 -14.91
N GLY A 315 -6.62 4.85 -14.30
CA GLY A 315 -7.18 3.68 -15.00
C GLY A 315 -8.58 3.88 -15.52
N LEU A 316 -9.45 4.61 -14.82
CA LEU A 316 -10.80 4.93 -15.30
C LEU A 316 -10.74 5.80 -16.57
N VAL A 317 -9.86 6.80 -16.60
CA VAL A 317 -9.68 7.66 -17.77
C VAL A 317 -9.10 6.87 -18.95
N ALA A 318 -8.06 6.07 -18.73
CA ALA A 318 -7.48 5.21 -19.76
C ALA A 318 -8.49 4.15 -20.25
N GLY A 319 -9.24 3.56 -19.33
CA GLY A 319 -10.30 2.59 -19.62
C GLY A 319 -11.41 3.18 -20.48
N GLY A 320 -11.84 4.41 -20.21
CA GLY A 320 -12.81 5.12 -21.05
C GLY A 320 -12.34 5.30 -22.49
N ARG A 321 -11.04 5.60 -22.71
CA ARG A 321 -10.47 5.71 -24.06
C ARG A 321 -10.39 4.37 -24.79
N VAL A 322 -10.07 3.29 -24.08
CA VAL A 322 -10.03 1.92 -24.63
C VAL A 322 -11.44 1.44 -24.99
N LEU A 323 -12.39 1.57 -24.06
CA LEU A 323 -13.78 1.18 -24.26
C LEU A 323 -14.44 1.98 -25.38
N GLY A 324 -14.13 3.27 -25.50
CA GLY A 324 -14.64 4.10 -26.60
C GLY A 324 -14.33 3.54 -27.99
N ILE A 325 -13.19 2.86 -28.18
CA ILE A 325 -12.89 2.19 -29.46
C ILE A 325 -13.66 0.87 -29.57
N ILE A 326 -13.66 0.07 -28.51
CA ILE A 326 -14.36 -1.23 -28.48
C ILE A 326 -15.85 -1.04 -28.82
N ASP A 327 -16.46 0.03 -28.31
CA ASP A 327 -17.88 0.35 -28.49
C ASP A 327 -18.17 1.13 -29.78
N THR A 328 -17.15 1.54 -30.53
CA THR A 328 -17.33 2.22 -31.82
C THR A 328 -18.02 1.27 -32.78
N LYS A 329 -19.23 1.60 -33.27
CA LYS A 329 -19.95 0.80 -34.26
C LYS A 329 -19.26 0.86 -35.62
N SER A 330 -19.16 -0.28 -36.30
CA SER A 330 -18.67 -0.35 -37.67
C SER A 330 -19.85 -0.03 -38.59
N THR A 331 -19.63 0.87 -39.54
CA THR A 331 -20.67 1.39 -40.44
C THR A 331 -20.99 0.43 -41.58
N ILE A 332 -20.21 -0.64 -41.75
CA ILE A 332 -20.38 -1.64 -42.81
C ILE A 332 -20.30 -3.03 -42.16
N GLN A 333 -21.35 -3.84 -42.37
CA GLN A 333 -21.41 -5.26 -41.96
C GLN A 333 -20.77 -6.16 -43.01
#